data_AF-X0U419-F1
#
_entry.id   AF-X0U419-F1
#
_cell.length_a   1.000
_cell.length_b   1.000
_cell.length_c   1.000
_cell.angle_alpha   90.00
_cell.angle_beta   90.00
_cell.angle_gamma   90.00
#
_symmetry.space_group_name_H-M   'P 1'
#
loop_
_entity.id
_entity.type
_entity.pdbx_description
1 polymer ?
#
loop_
_entity_poly.entity_id
_entity_poly.type
_entity_poly.pdbx_seq_one_letter_code
_entity_poly.pdbx_strand_id
1 'polypeptide(L)'
;GGGSVVYTDTIVDLGFGSELANYGEYSGDPSTDETYQYAKTIIDLMTREKDPRGKILLIGGGIANFTDVAKTFTGIINVLKEYKQKLIDNKVKIYVRRGGPNYQEGLKNMRELGQTIGLTTEVFGPEIHMTSIVPMGLIKEGKNNGGLQTI
;
A
#
# COMPACT_ATOMS: atom_id res chain seq x y z
N GLY A 1 7.91 -5.83 -11.65
CA GLY A 1 7.93 -7.31 -11.55
C GLY A 1 6.54 -7.89 -11.76
N GLY A 2 6.38 -9.22 -11.76
CA GLY A 2 5.07 -9.85 -12.04
C GLY A 2 3.95 -9.41 -11.08
N GLY A 3 4.26 -9.26 -9.78
CA GLY A 3 3.27 -8.77 -8.81
C GLY A 3 2.73 -7.37 -9.14
N SER A 4 3.60 -6.42 -9.50
CA SER A 4 3.17 -5.04 -9.79
C SER A 4 2.23 -4.97 -11.00
N VAL A 5 2.48 -5.78 -12.04
CA VAL A 5 1.60 -5.86 -13.21
C VAL A 5 0.20 -6.32 -12.81
N VAL A 6 0.10 -7.40 -12.03
CA VAL A 6 -1.19 -7.95 -11.61
C VAL A 6 -1.98 -6.98 -10.73
N TYR A 7 -1.32 -6.16 -9.90
CA TYR A 7 -1.98 -5.08 -9.17
C TYR A 7 -2.53 -4.01 -10.12
N THR A 8 -1.73 -3.59 -11.11
CA THR A 8 -2.16 -2.60 -12.11
C THR A 8 -3.33 -3.11 -12.94
N ASP A 9 -3.28 -4.35 -13.43
CA ASP A 9 -4.37 -4.97 -14.17
C ASP A 9 -5.66 -4.96 -13.33
N THR A 10 -5.57 -5.37 -12.06
CA THR A 10 -6.74 -5.34 -11.17
C THR A 10 -7.32 -3.93 -10.97
N ILE A 11 -6.48 -2.90 -10.87
CA ILE A 11 -6.94 -1.51 -10.73
C ILE A 11 -7.67 -1.05 -12.00
N VAL A 12 -7.12 -1.39 -13.17
CA VAL A 12 -7.69 -1.04 -14.48
C VAL A 12 -8.99 -1.81 -14.74
N ASP A 13 -9.04 -3.10 -14.44
CA ASP A 13 -10.22 -3.96 -14.57
C ASP A 13 -11.39 -3.47 -13.71
N LEU A 14 -11.10 -2.84 -12.57
CA LEU A 14 -12.11 -2.22 -11.70
C LEU A 14 -12.53 -0.81 -12.17
N GLY A 15 -12.01 -0.32 -13.30
CA GLY A 15 -12.39 0.96 -13.90
C GLY A 15 -11.63 2.18 -13.35
N PHE A 16 -10.58 1.98 -12.55
CA PHE A 16 -9.82 3.07 -11.92
C PHE A 16 -8.51 3.40 -12.65
N GLY A 17 -8.36 2.99 -13.91
CA GLY A 17 -7.13 3.20 -14.69
C GLY A 17 -6.72 4.68 -14.82
N SER A 18 -7.69 5.60 -14.92
CA SER A 18 -7.42 7.05 -14.99
C SER A 18 -6.96 7.67 -13.67
N GLU A 19 -7.18 6.97 -12.54
CA GLU A 19 -6.80 7.40 -11.19
C GLU A 19 -5.46 6.77 -10.73
N LEU A 20 -4.90 5.86 -11.54
CA LEU A 20 -3.63 5.20 -11.22
C LEU A 20 -2.47 6.18 -11.37
N ALA A 21 -1.91 6.62 -10.25
CA ALA A 21 -0.85 7.64 -10.24
C ALA A 21 0.52 7.13 -10.73
N ASN A 22 0.83 5.85 -10.54
CA ASN A 22 2.13 5.29 -10.91
C ASN A 22 2.07 3.78 -11.15
N TYR A 23 3.03 3.29 -11.92
CA TYR A 23 3.42 1.89 -12.02
C TYR A 23 4.89 1.76 -11.63
N GLY A 24 5.20 0.86 -10.71
CA GLY A 24 6.55 0.68 -10.20
C GLY A 24 6.64 -0.54 -9.29
N GLU A 25 7.87 -0.90 -8.91
CA GLU A 25 8.14 -2.07 -8.10
C GLU A 25 9.46 -1.95 -7.34
N TYR A 26 9.59 -2.75 -6.28
CA TYR A 26 10.89 -3.12 -5.72
C TYR A 26 10.93 -4.65 -5.58
N SER A 27 12.07 -5.25 -5.93
CA SER A 27 12.32 -6.68 -5.88
C SER A 27 13.82 -6.94 -5.77
N GLY A 28 14.23 -8.21 -5.67
CA GLY A 28 15.65 -8.56 -5.56
C GLY A 28 16.25 -8.46 -4.15
N ASP A 29 15.42 -8.48 -3.11
CA ASP A 29 15.83 -8.34 -1.70
C ASP A 29 16.59 -7.03 -1.40
N PRO A 30 15.97 -5.86 -1.66
CA PRO A 30 16.61 -4.59 -1.36
C PRO A 30 16.79 -4.42 0.15
N SER A 31 17.82 -3.66 0.50
CA SER A 31 18.10 -3.25 1.87
C SER A 31 17.00 -2.34 2.44
N THR A 32 17.05 -2.16 3.76
CA THR A 32 16.20 -1.19 4.48
C THR A 32 16.36 0.22 3.91
N ASP A 33 17.59 0.65 3.61
CA ASP A 33 17.87 2.00 3.12
C ASP A 33 17.38 2.22 1.69
N GLU A 34 17.58 1.26 0.80
CA GLU A 34 17.03 1.31 -0.56
C GLU A 34 15.50 1.38 -0.54
N THR A 35 14.87 0.55 0.32
CA THR A 35 13.42 0.56 0.48
C THR A 35 12.92 1.88 1.08
N TYR A 36 13.67 2.46 2.02
CA TYR A 36 13.38 3.78 2.58
C TYR A 36 13.44 4.86 1.50
N GLN A 37 14.49 4.92 0.68
CA GLN A 37 14.62 5.94 -0.38
C GLN A 37 13.50 5.80 -1.41
N TYR A 38 13.19 4.57 -1.82
CA TYR A 38 12.09 4.31 -2.75
C TYR A 38 10.75 4.77 -2.17
N ALA A 39 10.42 4.36 -0.94
CA ALA A 39 9.19 4.74 -0.28
C ALA A 39 9.11 6.26 -0.09
N LYS A 40 10.21 6.92 0.30
CA LYS A 40 10.30 8.37 0.48
C LYS A 40 9.90 9.12 -0.78
N THR A 41 10.39 8.69 -1.94
CA THR A 41 10.02 9.30 -3.22
C THR A 41 8.53 9.16 -3.51
N ILE A 42 7.94 7.99 -3.32
CA ILE A 42 6.50 7.76 -3.54
C ILE A 42 5.65 8.60 -2.58
N ILE A 43 6.00 8.61 -1.29
CA ILE A 43 5.26 9.38 -0.27
C ILE A 43 5.40 10.89 -0.52
N ASP A 44 6.57 11.38 -0.92
CA ASP A 44 6.74 12.77 -1.31
C ASP A 44 5.83 13.13 -2.48
N LEU A 45 5.87 12.37 -3.58
CA LEU A 45 5.06 12.61 -4.78
C LEU A 45 3.57 12.63 -4.46
N MET A 46 3.08 11.64 -3.70
CA MET A 46 1.65 11.54 -3.42
C MET A 46 1.14 12.61 -2.44
N THR A 47 2.02 13.33 -1.73
CA THR A 47 1.63 14.35 -0.74
C THR A 47 1.84 15.80 -1.20
N ARG A 48 2.20 16.03 -2.47
CA ARG A 48 2.38 17.39 -3.03
C ARG A 48 1.08 18.17 -3.19
N GLU A 49 0.05 17.52 -3.72
CA GLU A 49 -1.26 18.11 -3.99
C GLU A 49 -2.37 17.34 -3.28
N LYS A 50 -3.38 18.04 -2.76
CA LYS A 50 -4.52 17.39 -2.09
C LYS A 50 -5.57 16.95 -3.11
N ASP A 51 -6.17 15.78 -2.87
CA ASP A 51 -7.41 15.36 -3.55
C ASP A 51 -8.56 15.44 -2.53
N PRO A 52 -9.70 16.08 -2.86
CA PRO A 52 -10.84 16.18 -1.94
C PRO A 52 -11.37 14.82 -1.46
N ARG A 53 -11.23 13.77 -2.29
CA ARG A 53 -11.63 12.38 -2.02
C ARG A 53 -10.64 11.66 -1.09
N GLY A 54 -9.44 12.21 -0.91
CA GLY A 54 -8.30 11.52 -0.29
C GLY A 54 -7.56 10.63 -1.29
N LYS A 55 -6.57 9.87 -0.79
CA LYS A 55 -5.72 9.02 -1.64
C LYS A 55 -5.53 7.64 -1.01
N ILE A 56 -5.23 6.65 -1.86
CA ILE A 56 -5.01 5.28 -1.44
C ILE A 56 -3.56 4.89 -1.75
N LEU A 57 -2.88 4.30 -0.78
CA LEU A 57 -1.57 3.69 -0.94
C LEU A 57 -1.70 2.16 -0.84
N LEU A 58 -1.40 1.48 -1.94
CA LEU A 58 -1.36 0.02 -2.01
C LEU A 58 0.07 -0.47 -1.82
N ILE A 59 0.35 -1.14 -0.70
CA ILE A 59 1.65 -1.76 -0.40
C ILE A 59 1.48 -3.27 -0.55
N GLY A 60 1.66 -3.73 -1.79
CA GLY A 60 1.26 -5.07 -2.20
C GLY A 60 2.40 -5.98 -2.68
N GLY A 61 2.08 -7.26 -2.83
CA GLY A 61 2.85 -8.18 -3.64
C GLY A 61 2.58 -9.65 -3.36
N GLY A 62 3.22 -10.49 -4.19
CA GLY A 62 3.22 -11.93 -4.03
C GLY A 62 3.91 -12.38 -2.74
N ILE A 63 3.93 -13.69 -2.52
CA ILE A 63 4.72 -14.29 -1.45
C ILE A 63 6.17 -14.30 -1.95
N ALA A 64 7.06 -13.57 -1.26
CA ALA A 64 8.46 -13.48 -1.67
C ALA A 64 9.21 -14.79 -1.38
N ASN A 65 10.13 -15.16 -2.28
CA ASN A 65 10.97 -16.35 -2.12
C ASN A 65 12.14 -16.11 -1.16
N PHE A 66 12.83 -14.97 -1.31
CA PHE A 66 14.07 -14.68 -0.58
C PHE A 66 14.12 -13.26 0.01
N THR A 67 13.24 -12.35 -0.41
CA THR A 67 13.20 -10.99 0.16
C THR A 67 12.80 -11.01 1.64
N ASP A 68 13.59 -10.36 2.48
CA ASP A 68 13.28 -10.16 3.89
C ASP A 68 12.20 -9.07 4.06
N VAL A 69 10.98 -9.51 4.38
CA VAL A 69 9.84 -8.61 4.51
C VAL A 69 9.98 -7.71 5.73
N ALA A 70 10.61 -8.16 6.82
CA ALA A 70 10.81 -7.33 8.01
C ALA A 70 11.78 -6.17 7.72
N LYS A 71 12.88 -6.43 7.01
CA LYS A 71 13.84 -5.38 6.61
C LYS A 71 13.23 -4.34 5.69
N THR A 72 12.61 -4.80 4.60
CA THR A 72 11.96 -3.90 3.64
C THR A 72 10.85 -3.08 4.29
N PHE A 73 10.00 -3.70 5.12
CA PHE A 73 8.95 -2.98 5.83
C PHE A 73 9.48 -1.99 6.86
N THR A 74 10.63 -2.25 7.48
CA THR A 74 11.27 -1.28 8.37
C THR A 74 11.58 0.03 7.64
N GLY A 75 12.08 -0.04 6.39
CA GLY A 75 12.31 1.12 5.55
C GLY A 75 11.03 1.90 5.26
N ILE A 76 9.95 1.20 4.89
CA ILE A 76 8.62 1.81 4.63
C ILE A 76 8.07 2.46 5.89
N ILE A 77 8.12 1.76 7.03
CA ILE A 77 7.61 2.24 8.33
C ILE A 77 8.31 3.54 8.74
N ASN A 78 9.62 3.63 8.54
CA ASN A 78 10.40 4.83 8.85
C ASN A 78 9.90 6.04 8.06
N VAL A 79 9.63 5.89 6.76
CA VAL A 79 9.07 6.96 5.92
C VAL A 79 7.67 7.35 6.38
N LEU A 80 6.81 6.37 6.66
CA LEU A 80 5.44 6.64 7.12
C LEU A 80 5.41 7.41 8.46
N LYS A 81 6.35 7.14 9.36
CA LYS A 81 6.54 7.93 10.60
C LYS A 81 6.99 9.36 10.29
N GLU A 82 8.00 9.53 9.44
CA GLU A 82 8.55 10.84 9.06
C GLU A 82 7.50 11.73 8.34
N TYR A 83 6.68 11.14 7.48
CA TYR A 83 5.69 11.84 6.67
C TYR A 83 4.28 11.82 7.28
N LYS A 84 4.12 11.38 8.55
CA LYS A 84 2.82 11.22 9.22
C LYS A 84 1.86 12.39 8.99
N GLN A 85 2.30 13.62 9.26
CA GLN A 85 1.41 14.78 9.15
C GLN A 85 0.96 15.03 7.71
N LYS A 86 1.89 14.93 6.75
CA LYS A 86 1.57 15.08 5.32
C LYS A 86 0.57 14.03 4.85
N LEU A 87 0.69 12.80 5.33
CA LEU A 87 -0.23 11.71 5.01
C LEU A 87 -1.64 11.97 5.60
N ILE A 88 -1.72 12.45 6.83
CA ILE A 88 -2.99 12.83 7.48
C ILE A 88 -3.65 13.97 6.71
N ASP A 89 -2.90 15.03 6.38
CA ASP A 89 -3.42 16.21 5.68
C ASP A 89 -3.92 15.90 4.27
N ASN A 90 -3.39 14.83 3.66
CA ASN A 90 -3.79 14.30 2.36
C ASN A 90 -4.83 13.18 2.45
N LYS A 91 -5.34 12.87 3.66
CA LYS A 91 -6.34 11.82 3.92
C LYS A 91 -5.93 10.47 3.29
N VAL A 92 -4.67 10.10 3.44
CA VAL A 92 -4.13 8.86 2.86
C VAL A 92 -4.64 7.65 3.64
N LYS A 93 -5.15 6.66 2.92
CA LYS A 93 -5.49 5.32 3.44
C LYS A 93 -4.49 4.30 2.92
N ILE A 94 -4.04 3.39 3.77
CA ILE A 94 -2.99 2.44 3.45
C ILE A 94 -3.55 1.01 3.51
N TYR A 95 -3.35 0.24 2.45
CA TYR A 95 -3.72 -1.17 2.42
C TYR A 95 -2.51 -2.02 2.08
N VAL A 96 -2.26 -3.04 2.89
CA VAL A 96 -1.02 -3.82 2.87
C VAL A 96 -1.36 -5.28 2.69
N ARG A 97 -0.70 -5.94 1.73
CA ARG A 97 -0.74 -7.40 1.58
C ARG A 97 0.63 -7.91 1.22
N ARG A 98 1.24 -8.72 2.09
CA ARG A 98 2.56 -9.31 1.82
C ARG A 98 2.76 -10.68 2.46
N GLY A 99 3.57 -11.51 1.83
CA GLY A 99 4.12 -12.74 2.41
C GLY A 99 5.59 -12.91 2.01
N GLY A 100 6.28 -13.86 2.63
CA GLY A 100 7.70 -14.17 2.40
C GLY A 100 8.50 -14.29 3.69
N PRO A 101 9.83 -14.42 3.65
CA PRO A 101 10.67 -14.44 4.83
C PRO A 101 10.37 -13.30 5.81
N ASN A 102 10.23 -13.62 7.10
CA ASN A 102 9.98 -12.68 8.21
C ASN A 102 8.73 -11.79 8.06
N TYR A 103 7.76 -12.18 7.22
CA TYR A 103 6.58 -11.35 6.97
C TYR A 103 5.73 -11.11 8.22
N GLN A 104 5.62 -12.07 9.13
CA GLN A 104 4.80 -11.91 10.33
C GLN A 104 5.28 -10.71 11.17
N GLU A 105 6.59 -10.55 11.33
CA GLU A 105 7.19 -9.41 12.03
C GLU A 105 6.96 -8.10 11.28
N GLY A 106 7.25 -8.08 9.97
CA GLY A 106 7.00 -6.89 9.13
C GLY A 106 5.54 -6.42 9.19
N LEU A 107 4.58 -7.36 9.06
CA LEU A 107 3.15 -7.05 9.14
C LEU A 107 2.73 -6.64 10.55
N LYS A 108 3.27 -7.26 11.60
CA LYS A 108 3.00 -6.86 12.99
C LYS A 108 3.42 -5.40 13.21
N ASN A 109 4.65 -5.05 12.85
CA ASN A 109 5.17 -3.69 13.02
C ASN A 109 4.38 -2.66 12.21
N MET A 110 3.90 -3.03 11.02
CA MET A 110 3.04 -2.17 10.21
C MET A 110 1.65 -1.94 10.82
N ARG A 111 1.07 -2.97 11.47
CA ARG A 111 -0.22 -2.83 12.20
C ARG A 111 -0.07 -1.91 13.40
N GLU A 112 0.97 -2.11 14.20
CA GLU A 112 1.29 -1.26 15.35
C GLU A 112 1.51 0.19 14.90
N LEU A 113 2.24 0.40 13.80
CA LEU A 113 2.39 1.73 13.22
C LEU A 113 1.03 2.37 12.92
N GLY A 114 0.14 1.69 12.19
CA GLY A 114 -1.18 2.22 11.84
C GLY A 114 -1.98 2.72 13.04
N GLN A 115 -1.92 2.00 14.16
CA GLN A 115 -2.57 2.39 15.42
C GLN A 115 -1.95 3.65 16.04
N THR A 116 -0.63 3.86 15.88
CA THR A 116 0.09 5.00 16.47
C THR A 116 0.04 6.28 15.63
N ILE A 117 -0.03 6.17 14.30
CA ILE A 117 -0.01 7.33 13.41
C ILE A 117 -1.40 7.88 13.08
N GLY A 118 -2.47 7.18 13.45
CA GLY A 118 -3.84 7.65 13.23
C GLY A 118 -4.28 7.64 11.76
N LEU A 119 -3.60 6.86 10.92
CA LEU A 119 -3.99 6.62 9.54
C LEU A 119 -4.76 5.31 9.43
N THR A 120 -5.82 5.29 8.62
CA THR A 120 -6.49 4.03 8.26
C THR A 120 -5.48 3.12 7.56
N THR A 121 -5.09 2.03 8.24
CA THR A 121 -4.08 1.08 7.77
C THR A 121 -4.64 -0.34 7.94
N GLU A 122 -5.03 -0.98 6.84
CA GLU A 122 -5.49 -2.37 6.84
C GLU A 122 -4.36 -3.29 6.37
N VAL A 123 -4.00 -4.30 7.18
CA VAL A 123 -2.78 -5.12 6.98
C VAL A 123 -3.10 -6.60 6.97
N PHE A 124 -2.78 -7.25 5.85
CA PHE A 124 -3.10 -8.63 5.56
C PHE A 124 -1.85 -9.44 5.14
N GLY A 125 -1.88 -10.73 5.41
CA GLY A 125 -0.83 -11.67 5.04
C GLY A 125 -1.20 -12.56 3.84
N PRO A 126 -0.50 -13.71 3.71
CA PRO A 126 -0.73 -14.65 2.61
C PRO A 126 -2.06 -15.40 2.71
N GLU A 127 -2.78 -15.28 3.82
CA GLU A 127 -4.09 -15.89 4.06
C GLU A 127 -5.22 -15.35 3.16
N ILE A 128 -5.03 -14.15 2.57
CA ILE A 128 -5.95 -13.60 1.56
C ILE A 128 -5.31 -13.57 0.17
N HIS A 129 -6.16 -13.50 -0.86
CA HIS A 129 -5.69 -13.37 -2.24
C HIS A 129 -4.88 -12.08 -2.44
N MET A 130 -3.84 -12.16 -3.28
CA MET A 130 -2.86 -11.07 -3.46
C MET A 130 -3.52 -9.72 -3.72
N THR A 131 -4.45 -9.69 -4.67
CA THR A 131 -5.10 -8.46 -5.13
C THR A 131 -6.34 -8.09 -4.33
N SER A 132 -6.74 -8.85 -3.29
CA SER A 132 -7.95 -8.56 -2.50
C SER A 132 -7.95 -7.17 -1.87
N ILE A 133 -6.77 -6.60 -1.59
CA ILE A 133 -6.66 -5.24 -1.04
C ILE A 133 -7.02 -4.13 -2.03
N VAL A 134 -7.01 -4.42 -3.34
CA VAL A 134 -7.36 -3.45 -4.38
C VAL A 134 -8.85 -3.06 -4.28
N PRO A 135 -9.83 -3.99 -4.38
CA PRO A 135 -11.23 -3.64 -4.20
C PRO A 135 -11.56 -3.20 -2.77
N MET A 136 -10.82 -3.66 -1.74
CA MET A 136 -10.98 -3.15 -0.37
C MET A 136 -10.68 -1.66 -0.27
N GLY A 137 -9.65 -1.18 -0.98
CA GLY A 137 -9.34 0.25 -1.05
C GLY A 137 -10.29 1.04 -1.94
N LEU A 138 -10.61 0.52 -3.13
CA LEU A 138 -11.32 1.27 -4.17
C LEU A 138 -12.86 1.21 -4.02
N ILE A 139 -13.43 0.05 -3.71
CA ILE A 139 -14.88 -0.20 -3.78
C ILE A 139 -15.56 -0.03 -2.43
N LYS A 140 -14.92 -0.47 -1.33
CA LYS A 140 -15.46 -0.30 0.04
C LYS A 140 -15.73 1.18 0.35
N GLU A 141 -14.95 2.07 -0.25
CA GLU A 141 -15.08 3.53 -0.14
C GLU A 141 -16.05 4.14 -1.17
N GLY A 142 -16.18 3.53 -2.36
CA GLY A 142 -17.13 3.97 -3.39
C GLY A 142 -18.60 3.85 -2.96
N LYS A 143 -18.93 2.94 -2.03
CA LYS A 143 -20.31 2.77 -1.52
C LYS A 143 -20.83 3.91 -0.65
N ASN A 144 -19.97 4.85 -0.23
CA ASN A 144 -20.41 6.05 0.47
C ASN A 144 -20.84 7.20 -0.46
N ASN A 145 -20.69 7.07 -1.79
CA ASN A 145 -21.02 8.12 -2.77
C ASN A 145 -21.99 7.65 -3.88
N GLY A 146 -23.12 7.07 -3.50
CA GLY A 146 -24.21 6.78 -4.44
C GLY A 146 -24.05 5.40 -5.10
N GLY A 147 -25.14 4.63 -5.02
CA GLY A 147 -25.11 3.19 -5.22
C GLY A 147 -24.85 2.73 -6.64
N LEU A 148 -24.36 1.51 -6.74
CA LEU A 148 -24.78 0.58 -7.79
C LEU A 148 -25.00 -0.81 -7.17
N GLN A 149 -26.21 -1.33 -7.37
CA GLN A 149 -26.51 -2.75 -7.23
C GLN A 149 -25.62 -3.54 -8.19
N THR A 150 -24.96 -4.56 -7.67
CA THR A 150 -24.32 -5.58 -8.50
C THR A 150 -25.38 -6.65 -8.76
N ILE A 151 -25.62 -6.93 -10.05
CA ILE A 151 -26.18 -8.21 -10.52
C ILE A 151 -25.16 -9.31 -10.30
#